data_AF-A0A8J7ZG01-F1
#
_entry.id   AF-A0A8J7ZG01-F1
#
_cell.length_a   1.000
_cell.length_b   1.000
_cell.length_c   1.000
_cell.angle_alpha   90.00
_cell.angle_beta   90.00
_cell.angle_gamma   90.00
#
_symmetry.space_group_name_H-M   'P 1'
#
loop_
_entity.id
_entity.type
_entity.pdbx_description
1 polymer ?
#
loop_
_entity_poly.entity_id
_entity_poly.type
_entity_poly.pdbx_seq_one_letter_code
_entity_poly.pdbx_strand_id
1 'polypeptide(L)'
;MVDLTNFRMKIQEAKETIPQIIDFKSITLRGVVSITKVMDYLNITIDQPLVLSVKDEIQLLSKSGGVQLSILPGNKVQLPSYVLEKLGVTGKTKICFIQRPNGVAIKKFELEVIDAEYPRIIDFETLLTVRRQIELFTDPFVLYDKLKDSITNYSLKFNHINYWENKQSFTAWKIRKLLDIPHENDKEWQIDFIQERLGSQLDNGTWDNKLPLTAKMLIELNDLGLNSNHPQIQKAISWLLDQQESPHNPGMFFLSEDLVQKQIEIVEKRIDHISGPRPRFRNRVKSELNLISEVDELYYNPCGQRIMWANAIILEALLAYGYEFHNRIQTALNTLATNKWCECAHQHGLSDWTHKQSATLEEIENYYKSTMKEFKQGGLLNLDILASLPTQTFMLRLEEKNTDDHLEYKLKMPMPSQGCEYITVNALSRVQDDRISRLVEAHIWRFTVLLYNALKQPIMAIEGQKYSLTYYLQLRVLAKYDSLPAKLGILLALPWIVKNQNQGGSWGTSKYQESATLAVLEALKKIDFI
;
A
#
# COMPACT_ATOMS: atom_id res chain seq x y z
N MET A 1 3.83 -10.54 19.79
CA MET A 1 2.56 -9.84 19.49
C MET A 1 2.84 -8.34 19.60
N VAL A 2 2.83 -7.59 18.51
CA VAL A 2 2.95 -6.13 18.59
C VAL A 2 1.56 -5.59 18.90
N ASP A 3 1.41 -5.01 20.09
CA ASP A 3 0.14 -4.49 20.59
C ASP A 3 -0.36 -3.30 19.74
N LEU A 4 -1.51 -3.48 19.07
CA LEU A 4 -2.21 -2.47 18.28
C LEU A 4 -2.49 -1.18 19.08
N THR A 5 -2.65 -1.31 20.40
CA THR A 5 -2.92 -0.21 21.33
C THR A 5 -1.73 0.75 21.38
N ASN A 6 -0.51 0.20 21.45
CA ASN A 6 0.73 0.98 21.50
C ASN A 6 0.97 1.82 20.24
N PHE A 7 0.47 1.42 19.06
CA PHE A 7 0.64 2.20 17.82
C PHE A 7 -0.28 3.42 17.76
N ARG A 8 -1.59 3.21 17.98
CA ARG A 8 -2.54 4.33 18.01
C ARG A 8 -2.14 5.29 19.11
N MET A 9 -1.67 4.76 20.24
CA MET A 9 -1.02 5.55 21.28
C MET A 9 0.18 6.33 20.75
N LYS A 10 1.19 5.73 20.10
CA LYS A 10 2.36 6.49 19.60
C LYS A 10 2.03 7.58 18.58
N ILE A 11 1.10 7.34 17.65
CA ILE A 11 0.66 8.41 16.73
C ILE A 11 -0.10 9.50 17.49
N GLN A 12 -0.94 9.10 18.44
CA GLN A 12 -1.70 10.04 19.24
C GLN A 12 -0.77 10.86 20.16
N GLU A 13 0.17 10.19 20.81
CA GLU A 13 1.25 10.76 21.60
C GLU A 13 2.10 11.71 20.76
N ALA A 14 2.55 11.33 19.56
CA ALA A 14 3.27 12.23 18.66
C ALA A 14 2.43 13.47 18.29
N LYS A 15 1.12 13.31 18.07
CA LYS A 15 0.21 14.44 17.82
C LYS A 15 0.02 15.35 19.04
N GLU A 16 0.18 14.81 20.25
CA GLU A 16 -0.01 15.52 21.51
C GLU A 16 1.29 16.16 22.03
N THR A 17 2.44 15.54 21.73
CA THR A 17 3.75 15.90 22.31
C THR A 17 4.67 16.62 21.33
N ILE A 18 4.59 16.30 20.03
CA ILE A 18 5.43 16.92 19.00
C ILE A 18 4.63 18.01 18.29
N PRO A 19 5.11 19.27 18.24
CA PRO A 19 4.44 20.35 17.53
C PRO A 19 4.16 20.01 16.05
N GLN A 20 2.90 19.92 15.65
CA GLN A 20 2.52 19.65 14.27
C GLN A 20 2.28 20.94 13.46
N ILE A 21 2.47 20.87 12.14
CA ILE A 21 2.10 21.96 11.24
C ILE A 21 0.60 21.88 10.95
N ILE A 22 -0.15 22.90 11.35
CA ILE A 22 -1.61 23.02 11.21
C ILE A 22 -2.00 23.28 9.75
N ASP A 23 -1.31 24.22 9.09
CA ASP A 23 -1.64 24.65 7.73
C ASP A 23 -0.46 25.31 7.01
N PHE A 24 -0.53 25.33 5.67
CA PHE A 24 0.38 26.06 4.79
C PHE A 24 -0.41 27.10 4.00
N LYS A 25 0.11 28.33 3.93
CA LYS A 25 -0.54 29.41 3.16
C LYS A 25 0.48 30.20 2.37
N SER A 26 0.05 30.67 1.20
CA SER A 26 0.74 31.79 0.55
C SER A 26 0.30 33.08 1.23
N ILE A 27 1.27 33.93 1.57
CA ILE A 27 1.00 35.26 2.10
C ILE A 27 1.12 36.30 0.98
N THR A 28 0.20 37.25 0.94
CA THR A 28 0.28 38.36 -0.04
C THR A 28 1.35 39.36 0.38
N LEU A 29 1.81 40.21 -0.56
CA LEU A 29 2.72 41.33 -0.25
C LEU A 29 2.14 42.32 0.78
N ARG A 30 0.81 42.36 0.92
CA ARG A 30 0.12 43.19 1.92
C ARG A 30 -0.04 42.49 3.27
N GLY A 31 0.46 41.27 3.41
CA GLY A 31 0.39 40.48 4.64
C GLY A 31 -0.94 39.78 4.89
N VAL A 32 -1.85 39.75 3.91
CA VAL A 32 -3.14 39.07 4.04
C VAL A 32 -2.97 37.55 3.92
N VAL A 33 -3.48 36.81 4.91
CA VAL A 33 -3.44 35.34 4.96
C VAL A 33 -4.71 34.76 5.59
N SER A 34 -5.16 33.59 5.12
CA SER A 34 -6.29 32.85 5.71
C SER A 34 -5.84 32.04 6.93
N ILE A 35 -6.64 32.10 8.00
CA ILE A 35 -6.36 31.50 9.30
C ILE A 35 -7.47 30.54 9.75
N THR A 36 -8.31 30.04 8.84
CA THR A 36 -9.45 29.15 9.20
C THR A 36 -9.03 28.00 10.13
N LYS A 37 -7.98 27.24 9.76
CA LYS A 37 -7.50 26.12 10.59
C LYS A 37 -6.84 26.54 11.89
N VAL A 38 -6.28 27.76 11.93
CA VAL A 38 -5.71 28.34 13.15
C VAL A 38 -6.82 28.69 14.13
N MET A 39 -7.93 29.25 13.63
CA MET A 39 -9.11 29.53 14.44
C MET A 39 -9.71 28.23 15.02
N ASP A 40 -9.83 27.19 14.18
CA ASP A 40 -10.30 25.88 14.61
C ASP A 40 -9.39 25.30 15.73
N TYR A 41 -8.06 25.40 15.57
CA TYR A 41 -7.10 24.91 16.55
C TYR A 41 -7.13 25.70 17.86
N LEU A 42 -7.23 27.03 17.79
CA LEU A 42 -7.31 27.90 18.97
C LEU A 42 -8.71 27.91 19.61
N ASN A 43 -9.69 27.27 18.97
CA ASN A 43 -11.11 27.27 19.35
C ASN A 43 -11.65 28.70 19.52
N ILE A 44 -11.42 29.55 18.52
CA ILE A 44 -11.88 30.95 18.51
C ILE A 44 -12.87 31.26 17.39
N THR A 45 -13.79 32.18 17.65
CA THR A 45 -14.73 32.74 16.68
C THR A 45 -14.27 34.13 16.18
N ILE A 46 -14.97 34.69 15.19
CA ILE A 46 -14.63 35.99 14.60
C ILE A 46 -14.71 37.17 15.58
N ASP A 47 -15.56 37.05 16.62
CA ASP A 47 -15.79 38.10 17.62
C ASP A 47 -14.81 38.03 18.80
N GLN A 48 -14.01 36.97 18.86
CA GLN A 48 -13.03 36.76 19.91
C GLN A 48 -11.68 37.40 19.56
N PRO A 49 -10.92 37.89 20.56
CA PRO A 49 -9.64 38.54 20.31
C PRO A 49 -8.61 37.54 19.77
N LEU A 50 -7.97 37.91 18.67
CA LEU A 50 -6.76 37.26 18.16
C LEU A 50 -5.59 38.22 18.34
N VAL A 51 -4.55 37.76 19.02
CA VAL A 51 -3.42 38.60 19.41
C VAL A 51 -2.14 38.12 18.73
N LEU A 52 -1.38 39.04 18.17
CA LEU A 52 -0.08 38.81 17.56
C LEU A 52 1.05 39.16 18.53
N SER A 53 1.81 38.16 18.94
CA SER A 53 3.02 38.32 19.74
C SER A 53 4.25 38.21 18.83
N VAL A 54 5.16 39.18 18.91
CA VAL A 54 6.39 39.22 18.11
C VAL A 54 7.58 39.39 19.04
N LYS A 55 7.87 38.32 19.80
CA LYS A 55 9.07 38.22 20.64
C LYS A 55 10.16 37.51 19.83
N ASP A 56 10.79 36.48 20.39
CA ASP A 56 11.76 35.65 19.69
C ASP A 56 11.10 34.87 18.54
N GLU A 57 9.87 34.42 18.75
CA GLU A 57 9.01 33.77 17.76
C GLU A 57 7.76 34.64 17.48
N ILE A 58 7.22 34.51 16.27
CA ILE A 58 5.98 35.18 15.84
C ILE A 58 4.82 34.23 16.12
N GLN A 59 3.90 34.61 16.99
CA GLN A 59 2.79 33.75 17.42
C GLN A 59 1.43 34.45 17.36
N LEU A 60 0.42 33.69 16.98
CA LEU A 60 -0.99 34.02 17.15
C LEU A 60 -1.51 33.38 18.44
N LEU A 61 -2.10 34.19 19.31
CA LEU A 61 -2.59 33.81 20.63
C LEU A 61 -4.08 34.14 20.75
N SER A 62 -4.82 33.35 21.53
CA SER A 62 -6.24 33.61 21.86
C SER A 62 -6.42 34.51 23.10
N LYS A 63 -5.32 34.97 23.72
CA LYS A 63 -5.30 35.77 24.96
C LYS A 63 -4.31 36.93 24.86
N SER A 64 -4.24 37.76 25.90
CA SER A 64 -3.37 38.95 26.01
C SER A 64 -1.87 38.64 25.83
N GLY A 65 -1.08 39.69 25.55
CA GLY A 65 0.38 39.59 25.43
C GLY A 65 0.97 40.04 24.09
N GLY A 66 0.22 40.79 23.28
CA GLY A 66 0.66 41.28 21.98
C GLY A 66 -0.32 42.29 21.37
N VAL A 67 -0.21 42.51 20.06
CA VAL A 67 -1.05 43.44 19.29
C VAL A 67 -2.33 42.73 18.84
N GLN A 68 -3.50 43.26 19.18
CA GLN A 68 -4.76 42.71 18.71
C GLN A 68 -4.90 42.87 17.19
N LEU A 69 -5.24 41.78 16.50
CA LEU A 69 -5.52 41.77 15.06
C LEU A 69 -7.03 41.72 14.82
N SER A 70 -7.49 42.43 13.80
CA SER A 70 -8.85 42.29 13.28
C SER A 70 -8.94 41.08 12.35
N ILE A 71 -9.94 40.23 12.58
CA ILE A 71 -10.27 39.14 11.66
C ILE A 71 -11.15 39.71 10.53
N LEU A 72 -10.63 39.64 9.31
CA LEU A 72 -11.27 40.09 8.08
C LEU A 72 -12.24 39.02 7.54
N PRO A 73 -13.20 39.40 6.67
CA PRO A 73 -14.11 38.46 6.03
C PRO A 73 -13.41 37.27 5.36
N GLY A 74 -13.98 36.08 5.56
CA GLY A 74 -13.39 34.82 5.08
C GLY A 74 -12.25 34.29 5.96
N ASN A 75 -12.28 34.59 7.26
CA ASN A 75 -11.31 34.14 8.26
C ASN A 75 -9.87 34.49 7.86
N LYS A 76 -9.64 35.76 7.55
CA LYS A 76 -8.33 36.29 7.14
C LYS A 76 -7.79 37.26 8.17
N VAL A 77 -6.48 37.43 8.20
CA VAL A 77 -5.82 38.50 8.95
C VAL A 77 -4.84 39.22 8.06
N GLN A 78 -4.58 40.49 8.38
CA GLN A 78 -3.51 41.27 7.79
C GLN A 78 -2.36 41.37 8.78
N LEU A 79 -1.22 40.75 8.46
CA LEU A 79 -0.02 40.87 9.27
C LEU A 79 0.63 42.25 9.07
N PRO A 80 1.07 42.92 10.14
CA PRO A 80 1.79 44.19 10.04
C PRO A 80 3.08 44.09 9.22
N SER A 81 3.52 45.20 8.60
CA SER A 81 4.72 45.25 7.76
C SER A 81 5.98 44.74 8.45
N TYR A 82 6.19 45.08 9.74
CA TYR A 82 7.35 44.63 10.50
C TYR A 82 7.39 43.10 10.70
N VAL A 83 6.24 42.43 10.70
CA VAL A 83 6.16 40.95 10.70
C VAL A 83 6.52 40.38 9.35
N LEU A 84 6.10 41.03 8.26
CA LEU A 84 6.47 40.62 6.90
C LEU A 84 7.98 40.76 6.67
N GLU A 85 8.57 41.85 7.16
CA GLU A 85 10.02 42.07 7.15
C GLU A 85 10.74 41.00 7.96
N LYS A 86 10.30 40.74 9.20
CA LYS A 86 10.88 39.71 10.07
C LYS A 86 10.78 38.29 9.47
N LEU A 87 9.71 37.99 8.74
CA LEU A 87 9.54 36.72 8.01
C LEU A 87 10.28 36.70 6.66
N GLY A 88 10.88 37.80 6.22
CA GLY A 88 11.54 37.91 4.92
C GLY A 88 10.59 37.69 3.74
N VAL A 89 9.37 38.23 3.79
CA VAL A 89 8.37 38.06 2.75
C VAL A 89 8.73 38.87 1.51
N THR A 90 9.16 38.19 0.45
CA THR A 90 9.50 38.80 -0.85
C THR A 90 8.70 38.12 -1.97
N GLY A 91 7.51 38.64 -2.29
CA GLY A 91 6.66 38.09 -3.36
C GLY A 91 5.81 36.91 -2.92
N LYS A 92 5.83 35.80 -3.70
CA LYS A 92 5.05 34.58 -3.42
C LYS A 92 5.71 33.75 -2.30
N THR A 93 5.72 34.28 -1.08
CA THR A 93 6.23 33.57 0.10
C THR A 93 5.18 32.61 0.64
N LYS A 94 5.61 31.40 1.01
CA LYS A 94 4.78 30.47 1.77
C LYS A 94 5.11 30.59 3.26
N ILE A 95 4.09 30.47 4.08
CA ILE A 95 4.22 30.37 5.54
C ILE A 95 3.55 29.09 6.01
N CYS A 96 3.98 28.59 7.16
CA CYS A 96 3.31 27.52 7.87
C CYS A 96 2.89 27.98 9.27
N PHE A 97 1.81 27.36 9.75
CA PHE A 97 1.27 27.56 11.10
C PHE A 97 1.59 26.34 11.95
N ILE A 98 2.25 26.51 13.10
CA ILE A 98 2.75 25.40 13.92
C ILE A 98 2.15 25.46 15.32
N GLN A 99 1.74 24.30 15.83
CA GLN A 99 1.18 24.17 17.18
C GLN A 99 2.14 24.66 18.27
N ARG A 100 1.61 25.39 19.26
CA ARG A 100 2.27 25.73 20.52
C ARG A 100 1.28 25.55 21.66
N PRO A 101 1.72 25.28 22.91
CA PRO A 101 0.81 25.05 24.03
C PRO A 101 -0.26 26.13 24.25
N ASN A 102 0.03 27.39 23.89
CA ASN A 102 -0.88 28.53 24.11
C ASN A 102 -1.13 29.36 22.83
N GLY A 103 -0.80 28.82 21.66
CA GLY A 103 -0.77 29.63 20.46
C GLY A 103 -0.43 28.87 19.19
N VAL A 104 -0.22 29.62 18.12
CA VAL A 104 0.22 29.11 16.84
C VAL A 104 1.38 29.95 16.34
N ALA A 105 2.54 29.33 16.15
CA ALA A 105 3.68 29.99 15.56
C ALA A 105 3.46 30.20 14.05
N ILE A 106 3.84 31.38 13.55
CA ILE A 106 3.88 31.71 12.13
C ILE A 106 5.34 31.66 11.70
N LYS A 107 5.66 30.81 10.72
CA LYS A 107 7.02 30.69 10.19
C LYS A 107 7.03 30.75 8.68
N LYS A 108 8.12 31.29 8.11
CA LYS A 108 8.41 31.16 6.69
C LYS A 108 8.58 29.68 6.36
N PHE A 109 7.99 29.22 5.26
CA PHE A 109 8.11 27.84 4.82
C PHE A 109 8.93 27.77 3.54
N GLU A 110 9.98 26.95 3.57
CA GLU A 110 10.87 26.70 2.45
C GLU A 110 10.88 25.21 2.12
N LEU A 111 11.00 24.91 0.84
CA LEU A 111 11.08 23.54 0.34
C LEU A 111 12.42 23.36 -0.34
N GLU A 112 13.16 22.35 0.09
CA GLU A 112 14.41 21.93 -0.54
C GLU A 112 14.28 20.48 -0.97
N VAL A 113 14.74 20.17 -2.17
CA VAL A 113 14.72 18.83 -2.73
C VAL A 113 16.15 18.46 -3.07
N ILE A 114 16.62 17.37 -2.48
CA ILE A 114 17.98 16.86 -2.70
C ILE A 114 17.94 15.38 -3.04
N ASP A 115 18.91 14.93 -3.82
CA ASP A 115 19.13 13.51 -4.03
C ASP A 115 19.82 12.90 -2.80
N ALA A 116 19.37 11.72 -2.41
CA ALA A 116 19.93 10.97 -1.30
C ALA A 116 19.89 9.47 -1.61
N GLU A 117 20.62 8.68 -0.83
CA GLU A 117 20.55 7.24 -0.93
C GLU A 117 19.16 6.69 -0.57
N TYR A 118 18.46 7.37 0.33
CA TYR A 118 17.20 6.92 0.89
C TYR A 118 16.23 8.08 1.06
N PRO A 119 14.95 7.91 0.69
CA PRO A 119 14.02 9.00 0.75
C PRO A 119 13.60 9.24 2.19
N ARG A 120 13.58 10.52 2.56
CA ARG A 120 13.15 11.02 3.87
C ARG A 120 12.54 12.39 3.68
N ILE A 121 11.68 12.77 4.61
CA ILE A 121 11.17 14.14 4.69
C ILE A 121 11.47 14.64 6.09
N ILE A 122 12.18 15.76 6.16
CA ILE A 122 12.67 16.34 7.41
C ILE A 122 12.27 17.81 7.41
N ASP A 123 11.63 18.25 8.50
CA ASP A 123 11.44 19.67 8.75
C ASP A 123 12.58 20.15 9.67
N PHE A 124 13.36 21.11 9.20
CA PHE A 124 14.33 21.86 9.98
C PHE A 124 13.67 23.16 10.44
N GLU A 125 13.43 23.28 11.75
CA GLU A 125 12.70 24.38 12.34
C GLU A 125 13.60 25.28 13.18
N THR A 126 13.64 26.56 12.82
CA THR A 126 14.23 27.66 13.60
C THR A 126 13.12 28.54 14.16
N LEU A 127 13.44 29.61 14.89
CA LEU A 127 12.43 30.54 15.41
C LEU A 127 11.52 31.16 14.34
N LEU A 128 12.03 31.36 13.11
CA LEU A 128 11.31 32.11 12.06
C LEU A 128 11.05 31.31 10.78
N THR A 129 11.74 30.17 10.61
CA THR A 129 11.68 29.40 9.35
C THR A 129 11.48 27.92 9.64
N VAL A 130 10.69 27.26 8.79
CA VAL A 130 10.70 25.81 8.58
C VAL A 130 11.20 25.53 7.18
N ARG A 131 12.35 24.87 7.08
CA ARG A 131 12.86 24.32 5.82
C ARG A 131 12.51 22.85 5.77
N ARG A 132 11.63 22.46 4.86
CA ARG A 132 11.34 21.06 4.57
C ARG A 132 12.32 20.53 3.53
N GLN A 133 13.22 19.66 3.97
CA GLN A 133 14.10 18.91 3.09
C GLN A 133 13.42 17.61 2.68
N ILE A 134 13.33 17.41 1.37
CA ILE A 134 12.85 16.18 0.75
C ILE A 134 14.06 15.51 0.14
N GLU A 135 14.41 14.37 0.70
CA GLU A 135 15.43 13.49 0.18
C GLU A 135 14.74 12.52 -0.78
N LEU A 136 15.21 12.47 -2.03
CA LEU A 136 14.75 11.56 -3.06
C LEU A 136 15.68 10.36 -3.15
N PHE A 137 15.22 9.22 -3.65
CA PHE A 137 16.15 8.18 -4.08
C PHE A 137 17.01 8.71 -5.24
N THR A 138 18.29 8.34 -5.22
CA THR A 138 19.14 8.35 -6.43
C THR A 138 18.50 7.54 -7.55
N ASP A 139 19.11 7.58 -8.74
CA ASP A 139 18.65 6.79 -9.86
C ASP A 139 18.50 5.29 -9.49
N PRO A 140 17.36 4.63 -9.81
CA PRO A 140 17.10 3.25 -9.38
C PRO A 140 18.13 2.23 -9.85
N PHE A 141 18.77 2.43 -11.01
CA PHE A 141 19.81 1.53 -11.48
C PHE A 141 21.06 1.65 -10.62
N VAL A 142 21.48 2.89 -10.32
CA VAL A 142 22.60 3.16 -9.41
C VAL A 142 22.33 2.61 -8.01
N LEU A 143 21.10 2.77 -7.52
CA LEU A 143 20.69 2.22 -6.23
C LEU A 143 20.70 0.69 -6.25
N TYR A 144 20.22 0.06 -7.32
CA TYR A 144 20.23 -1.39 -7.48
C TYR A 144 21.64 -1.96 -7.44
N ASP A 145 22.57 -1.40 -8.24
CA ASP A 145 23.95 -1.87 -8.28
C ASP A 145 24.62 -1.75 -6.91
N LYS A 146 24.45 -0.60 -6.24
CA LYS A 146 24.96 -0.40 -4.88
C LYS A 146 24.39 -1.40 -3.87
N LEU A 147 23.07 -1.63 -3.90
CA LEU A 147 22.42 -2.58 -2.98
C LEU A 147 22.84 -4.03 -3.28
N LYS A 148 22.99 -4.38 -4.56
CA LYS A 148 23.46 -5.69 -5.01
C LYS A 148 24.88 -5.94 -4.53
N ASP A 149 25.78 -4.96 -4.66
CA ASP A 149 27.15 -5.08 -4.14
C ASP A 149 27.16 -5.24 -2.61
N SER A 150 26.24 -4.55 -1.93
CA SER A 150 26.10 -4.62 -0.47
C SER A 150 25.53 -5.94 0.04
N ILE A 151 25.02 -6.82 -0.83
CA ILE A 151 24.36 -8.08 -0.44
C ILE A 151 25.29 -8.97 0.39
N THR A 152 26.59 -8.93 0.08
CA THR A 152 27.65 -9.69 0.76
C THR A 152 27.87 -9.27 2.22
N ASN A 153 27.39 -8.08 2.61
CA ASN A 153 27.44 -7.60 3.99
C ASN A 153 26.35 -8.22 4.88
N TYR A 154 25.47 -9.03 4.31
CA TYR A 154 24.37 -9.68 5.00
C TYR A 154 24.56 -11.19 5.03
N SER A 155 24.23 -11.78 6.18
CA SER A 155 24.14 -13.23 6.34
C SER A 155 22.88 -13.56 7.12
N LEU A 156 22.23 -14.68 6.79
CA LEU A 156 21.17 -15.21 7.65
C LEU A 156 21.73 -15.53 9.03
N LYS A 157 20.95 -15.26 10.08
CA LYS A 157 21.35 -15.48 11.48
C LYS A 157 21.37 -16.96 11.85
N PHE A 158 20.47 -17.72 11.23
CA PHE A 158 20.23 -19.13 11.53
C PHE A 158 20.12 -19.90 10.21
N ASN A 159 20.52 -21.18 10.26
CA ASN A 159 20.37 -22.06 9.11
C ASN A 159 18.88 -22.31 8.84
N HIS A 160 18.42 -21.93 7.65
CA HIS A 160 17.04 -22.07 7.25
C HIS A 160 16.69 -23.49 6.74
N ILE A 161 17.69 -24.30 6.38
CA ILE A 161 17.53 -25.67 5.83
C ILE A 161 17.01 -26.64 6.90
N ASN A 162 17.69 -26.70 8.05
CA ASN A 162 17.43 -27.70 9.10
C ASN A 162 15.98 -27.67 9.63
N TYR A 163 15.29 -26.54 9.53
CA TYR A 163 13.91 -26.39 9.97
C TYR A 163 12.92 -27.23 9.16
N TRP A 164 13.25 -27.53 7.89
CA TRP A 164 12.33 -28.11 6.91
C TRP A 164 12.53 -29.58 6.63
N GLU A 165 13.66 -30.16 7.05
CA GLU A 165 14.05 -31.55 6.72
C GLU A 165 12.95 -32.55 7.05
N ASN A 166 12.36 -32.47 8.24
CA ASN A 166 11.38 -33.45 8.73
C ASN A 166 9.92 -32.99 8.68
N LYS A 167 9.62 -31.84 8.08
CA LYS A 167 8.25 -31.29 8.05
C LYS A 167 7.45 -31.86 6.88
N GLN A 168 6.25 -32.36 7.15
CA GLN A 168 5.42 -33.06 6.16
C GLN A 168 4.26 -32.20 5.61
N SER A 169 4.24 -30.89 5.85
CA SER A 169 3.19 -30.04 5.27
C SER A 169 3.45 -29.77 3.79
N PHE A 170 2.38 -29.46 3.04
CA PHE A 170 2.49 -29.03 1.64
C PHE A 170 3.43 -27.83 1.47
N THR A 171 3.35 -26.84 2.37
CA THR A 171 4.24 -25.67 2.35
C THR A 171 5.69 -26.06 2.61
N ALA A 172 5.96 -26.99 3.54
CA ALA A 172 7.31 -27.49 3.78
C ALA A 172 7.87 -28.25 2.57
N TRP A 173 7.04 -29.04 1.89
CA TRP A 173 7.41 -29.68 0.62
C TRP A 173 7.77 -28.66 -0.47
N LYS A 174 6.98 -27.60 -0.62
CA LYS A 174 7.32 -26.50 -1.54
C LYS A 174 8.65 -25.84 -1.19
N ILE A 175 8.91 -25.60 0.09
CA ILE A 175 10.17 -25.00 0.55
C ILE A 175 11.36 -25.92 0.26
N ARG A 176 11.26 -27.22 0.54
CA ARG A 176 12.33 -28.18 0.21
C ARG A 176 12.63 -28.21 -1.29
N LYS A 177 11.59 -28.23 -2.13
CA LYS A 177 11.73 -28.14 -3.60
C LYS A 177 12.36 -26.83 -4.03
N LEU A 178 12.00 -25.70 -3.40
CA LEU A 178 12.58 -24.38 -3.69
C LEU A 178 14.07 -24.32 -3.35
N LEU A 179 14.50 -24.99 -2.28
CA LEU A 179 15.87 -24.98 -1.77
C LEU A 179 16.71 -26.16 -2.27
N ASP A 180 16.16 -27.00 -3.14
CA ASP A 180 16.80 -28.22 -3.63
C ASP A 180 17.29 -29.14 -2.48
N ILE A 181 16.50 -29.24 -1.39
CA ILE A 181 16.76 -30.11 -0.24
C ILE A 181 16.03 -31.46 -0.47
N PRO A 182 16.72 -32.53 -0.86
CA PRO A 182 16.06 -33.80 -1.12
C PRO A 182 15.58 -34.47 0.18
N HIS A 183 14.36 -34.99 0.16
CA HIS A 183 13.87 -35.93 1.18
C HIS A 183 13.43 -37.24 0.51
N GLU A 184 13.74 -38.39 1.13
CA GLU A 184 13.47 -39.73 0.58
C GLU A 184 11.98 -39.94 0.22
N ASN A 185 11.09 -39.36 1.02
CA ASN A 185 9.64 -39.49 0.87
C ASN A 185 8.97 -38.34 0.06
N ASP A 186 9.72 -37.41 -0.53
CA ASP A 186 9.09 -36.25 -1.21
C ASP A 186 8.15 -36.64 -2.37
N LYS A 187 8.43 -37.75 -3.06
CA LYS A 187 7.54 -38.29 -4.11
C LYS A 187 6.27 -38.90 -3.53
N GLU A 188 6.39 -39.62 -2.43
CA GLU A 188 5.25 -40.22 -1.73
C GLU A 188 4.35 -39.12 -1.18
N TRP A 189 4.92 -38.14 -0.49
CA TRP A 189 4.18 -36.98 0.01
C TRP A 189 3.51 -36.18 -1.10
N GLN A 190 4.16 -36.01 -2.27
CA GLN A 190 3.52 -35.38 -3.43
C GLN A 190 2.27 -36.15 -3.87
N ILE A 191 2.32 -37.48 -3.93
CA ILE A 191 1.17 -38.33 -4.26
C ILE A 191 0.08 -38.20 -3.20
N ASP A 192 0.45 -38.25 -1.91
CA ASP A 192 -0.49 -38.11 -0.79
C ASP A 192 -1.20 -36.76 -0.83
N PHE A 193 -0.47 -35.66 -1.07
CA PHE A 193 -1.06 -34.33 -1.21
C PHE A 193 -2.02 -34.23 -2.39
N ILE A 194 -1.68 -34.85 -3.53
CA ILE A 194 -2.58 -34.92 -4.69
C ILE A 194 -3.85 -35.69 -4.32
N GLN A 195 -3.73 -36.86 -3.69
CA GLN A 195 -4.86 -37.70 -3.30
C GLN A 195 -5.76 -37.01 -2.27
N GLU A 196 -5.18 -36.36 -1.25
CA GLU A 196 -5.89 -35.57 -0.25
C GLU A 196 -6.78 -34.49 -0.90
N ARG A 197 -6.20 -33.73 -1.83
CA ARG A 197 -6.90 -32.63 -2.53
C ARG A 197 -7.95 -33.17 -3.49
N LEU A 198 -7.63 -34.16 -4.32
CA LEU A 198 -8.59 -34.73 -5.28
C LEU A 198 -9.71 -35.52 -4.58
N GLY A 199 -9.44 -36.17 -3.45
CA GLY A 199 -10.40 -36.96 -2.69
C GLY A 199 -11.48 -36.15 -1.97
N SER A 200 -11.23 -34.85 -1.78
CA SER A 200 -12.22 -33.90 -1.22
C SER A 200 -13.02 -33.15 -2.28
N GLN A 201 -12.77 -33.43 -3.57
CA GLN A 201 -13.50 -32.80 -4.66
C GLN A 201 -14.92 -33.38 -4.77
N LEU A 202 -15.91 -32.50 -4.92
CA LEU A 202 -17.32 -32.87 -5.12
C LEU A 202 -17.58 -33.34 -6.56
N ASP A 203 -18.73 -34.00 -6.76
CA ASP A 203 -19.20 -34.48 -8.06
C ASP A 203 -19.43 -33.40 -9.11
N ASN A 204 -19.40 -32.12 -8.77
CA ASN A 204 -19.44 -31.02 -9.74
C ASN A 204 -18.05 -30.44 -10.05
N GLY A 205 -16.98 -31.03 -9.50
CA GLY A 205 -15.59 -30.57 -9.70
C GLY A 205 -15.13 -29.51 -8.70
N THR A 206 -15.97 -29.12 -7.74
CA THR A 206 -15.63 -28.05 -6.79
C THR A 206 -15.10 -28.58 -5.47
N TRP A 207 -14.56 -27.66 -4.67
CA TRP A 207 -14.31 -27.88 -3.25
C TRP A 207 -15.29 -27.02 -2.45
N ASP A 208 -16.15 -27.67 -1.66
CA ASP A 208 -17.22 -27.07 -0.86
C ASP A 208 -18.22 -26.17 -1.63
N ASN A 209 -18.30 -26.25 -2.96
CA ASN A 209 -19.01 -25.25 -3.78
C ASN A 209 -18.52 -23.80 -3.53
N LYS A 210 -17.27 -23.63 -3.08
CA LYS A 210 -16.69 -22.32 -2.77
C LYS A 210 -15.71 -21.92 -3.86
N LEU A 211 -15.95 -20.75 -4.47
CA LEU A 211 -15.10 -20.19 -5.52
C LEU A 211 -13.63 -20.03 -5.11
N PRO A 212 -13.32 -19.32 -3.99
CA PRO A 212 -11.93 -19.14 -3.57
C PRO A 212 -11.22 -20.45 -3.24
N LEU A 213 -11.93 -21.40 -2.61
CA LEU A 213 -11.35 -22.69 -2.24
C LEU A 213 -11.05 -23.55 -3.48
N THR A 214 -11.98 -23.59 -4.43
CA THR A 214 -11.79 -24.32 -5.70
C THR A 214 -10.58 -23.78 -6.47
N ALA A 215 -10.45 -22.46 -6.56
CA ALA A 215 -9.31 -21.83 -7.21
C ALA A 215 -7.98 -22.09 -6.45
N LYS A 216 -7.99 -22.06 -5.11
CA LYS A 216 -6.83 -22.45 -4.29
C LYS A 216 -6.38 -23.87 -4.59
N MET A 217 -7.31 -24.84 -4.58
CA MET A 217 -6.99 -26.24 -4.82
C MET A 217 -6.40 -26.45 -6.21
N LEU A 218 -6.92 -25.74 -7.23
CA LEU A 218 -6.31 -25.72 -8.56
C LEU A 218 -4.87 -25.20 -8.54
N ILE A 219 -4.57 -24.11 -7.83
CA ILE A 219 -3.21 -23.59 -7.72
C ILE A 219 -2.29 -24.62 -7.04
N GLU A 220 -2.72 -25.22 -5.94
CA GLU A 220 -1.92 -26.24 -5.23
C GLU A 220 -1.69 -27.49 -6.08
N LEU A 221 -2.71 -27.97 -6.81
CA LEU A 221 -2.60 -29.11 -7.72
C LEU A 221 -1.66 -28.80 -8.91
N ASN A 222 -1.63 -27.56 -9.39
CA ASN A 222 -0.66 -27.11 -10.40
C ASN A 222 0.78 -27.14 -9.84
N ASP A 223 0.99 -26.66 -8.62
CA ASP A 223 2.29 -26.71 -7.94
C ASP A 223 2.78 -28.15 -7.71
N LEU A 224 1.84 -29.07 -7.48
CA LEU A 224 2.06 -30.52 -7.38
C LEU A 224 2.26 -31.20 -8.75
N GLY A 225 2.22 -30.47 -9.86
CA GLY A 225 2.55 -30.96 -11.20
C GLY A 225 1.37 -31.53 -12.00
N LEU A 226 0.13 -31.40 -11.52
CA LEU A 226 -1.04 -31.72 -12.35
C LEU A 226 -1.27 -30.63 -13.40
N ASN A 227 -1.66 -31.07 -14.59
CA ASN A 227 -1.93 -30.20 -15.73
C ASN A 227 -3.42 -30.21 -16.11
N SER A 228 -3.76 -29.41 -17.11
CA SER A 228 -5.14 -29.21 -17.59
C SER A 228 -5.75 -30.42 -18.31
N ASN A 229 -4.99 -31.49 -18.57
CA ASN A 229 -5.52 -32.72 -19.17
C ASN A 229 -6.11 -33.68 -18.13
N HIS A 230 -5.91 -33.44 -16.84
CA HIS A 230 -6.46 -34.29 -15.79
C HIS A 230 -7.99 -34.08 -15.68
N PRO A 231 -8.84 -35.13 -15.75
CA PRO A 231 -10.30 -34.97 -15.83
C PRO A 231 -10.92 -34.16 -14.69
N GLN A 232 -10.44 -34.37 -13.45
CA GLN A 232 -10.89 -33.60 -12.29
C GLN A 232 -10.52 -32.11 -12.35
N ILE A 233 -9.38 -31.79 -12.97
CA ILE A 233 -8.94 -30.40 -13.18
C ILE A 233 -9.83 -29.73 -14.23
N GLN A 234 -10.10 -30.42 -15.34
CA GLN A 234 -11.00 -29.91 -16.39
C GLN A 234 -12.39 -29.59 -15.85
N LYS A 235 -12.92 -30.47 -14.98
CA LYS A 235 -14.22 -30.28 -14.34
C LYS A 235 -14.26 -29.05 -13.45
N ALA A 236 -13.25 -28.87 -12.60
CA ALA A 236 -13.12 -27.68 -11.75
C ALA A 236 -12.98 -26.39 -12.57
N ILE A 237 -12.17 -26.42 -13.64
CA ILE A 237 -11.97 -25.27 -14.53
C ILE A 237 -13.26 -24.92 -15.27
N SER A 238 -13.98 -25.90 -15.82
CA SER A 238 -15.30 -25.67 -16.44
C SER A 238 -16.23 -24.99 -15.46
N TRP A 239 -16.34 -25.53 -14.24
CA TRP A 239 -17.20 -24.93 -13.21
C TRP A 239 -16.83 -23.47 -12.90
N LEU A 240 -15.55 -23.13 -12.80
CA LEU A 240 -15.11 -21.74 -12.61
C LEU A 240 -15.49 -20.85 -13.81
N LEU A 241 -15.30 -21.34 -15.03
CA LEU A 241 -15.60 -20.61 -16.26
C LEU A 241 -17.10 -20.44 -16.51
N ASP A 242 -17.93 -21.33 -15.96
CA ASP A 242 -19.40 -21.33 -16.07
C ASP A 242 -20.09 -20.43 -15.03
N GLN A 243 -19.34 -19.86 -14.07
CA GLN A 243 -19.92 -18.98 -13.04
C GLN A 243 -20.61 -17.75 -13.64
N GLN A 244 -21.68 -17.28 -13.01
CA GLN A 244 -22.34 -16.05 -13.47
C GLN A 244 -21.38 -14.84 -13.45
N GLU A 245 -21.49 -13.98 -14.46
CA GLU A 245 -20.82 -12.69 -14.52
C GLU A 245 -21.83 -11.53 -14.52
N SER A 246 -21.36 -10.34 -14.16
CA SER A 246 -22.18 -9.12 -14.21
C SER A 246 -22.01 -8.45 -15.57
N PRO A 247 -23.10 -8.02 -16.24
CA PRO A 247 -23.01 -7.24 -17.48
C PRO A 247 -22.29 -5.89 -17.26
N HIS A 248 -22.17 -5.44 -16.02
CA HIS A 248 -21.51 -4.19 -15.67
C HIS A 248 -20.01 -4.35 -15.35
N ASN A 249 -19.53 -5.58 -15.17
CA ASN A 249 -18.11 -5.93 -15.03
C ASN A 249 -17.84 -7.21 -15.84
N PRO A 250 -17.82 -7.11 -17.18
CA PRO A 250 -17.72 -8.28 -18.05
C PRO A 250 -16.41 -9.04 -17.83
N GLY A 251 -16.46 -10.36 -17.91
CA GLY A 251 -15.36 -11.28 -17.65
C GLY A 251 -15.06 -11.51 -16.16
N MET A 252 -15.46 -10.59 -15.29
CA MET A 252 -15.05 -10.60 -13.88
C MET A 252 -15.82 -11.64 -13.05
N PHE A 253 -15.13 -12.19 -12.07
CA PHE A 253 -15.68 -13.14 -11.11
C PHE A 253 -16.16 -12.45 -9.83
N PHE A 254 -17.19 -13.00 -9.21
CA PHE A 254 -17.74 -12.53 -7.93
C PHE A 254 -17.59 -13.63 -6.89
N LEU A 255 -17.54 -13.27 -5.61
CA LEU A 255 -17.42 -14.26 -4.53
C LEU A 255 -18.61 -15.24 -4.49
N SER A 256 -19.79 -14.83 -4.98
CA SER A 256 -20.96 -15.68 -5.17
C SER A 256 -21.89 -15.11 -6.25
N GLU A 257 -22.82 -15.94 -6.75
CA GLU A 257 -23.86 -15.53 -7.71
C GLU A 257 -24.81 -14.47 -7.12
N ASP A 258 -25.19 -14.60 -5.84
CA ASP A 258 -25.98 -13.57 -5.14
C ASP A 258 -25.33 -12.19 -5.20
N LEU A 259 -23.99 -12.13 -5.21
CA LEU A 259 -23.25 -10.88 -5.32
C LEU A 259 -23.25 -10.32 -6.74
N VAL A 260 -23.39 -11.15 -7.77
CA VAL A 260 -23.64 -10.69 -9.14
C VAL A 260 -24.99 -9.95 -9.19
N GLN A 261 -26.05 -10.60 -8.72
CA GLN A 261 -27.40 -10.03 -8.73
C GLN A 261 -27.47 -8.76 -7.89
N LYS A 262 -26.87 -8.78 -6.70
CA LYS A 262 -26.78 -7.60 -5.82
C LYS A 262 -26.06 -6.43 -6.47
N GLN A 263 -25.03 -6.69 -7.29
CA GLN A 263 -24.38 -5.62 -8.02
C GLN A 263 -25.32 -5.00 -9.06
N ILE A 264 -25.99 -5.84 -9.86
CA ILE A 264 -26.93 -5.41 -10.89
C ILE A 264 -27.99 -4.48 -10.27
N GLU A 265 -28.63 -4.92 -9.18
CA GLU A 265 -29.63 -4.11 -8.46
C GLU A 265 -29.06 -2.77 -7.96
N ILE A 266 -27.82 -2.74 -7.50
CA ILE A 266 -27.18 -1.50 -7.00
C ILE A 266 -26.88 -0.55 -8.15
N VAL A 267 -26.50 -1.06 -9.32
CA VAL A 267 -26.30 -0.25 -10.51
C VAL A 267 -27.62 0.33 -10.99
N GLU A 268 -28.68 -0.48 -11.07
CA GLU A 268 -30.04 -0.03 -11.43
C GLU A 268 -30.55 1.04 -10.46
N LYS A 269 -30.50 0.78 -9.15
CA LYS A 269 -30.91 1.76 -8.12
C LYS A 269 -30.13 3.08 -8.19
N ARG A 270 -28.92 3.09 -8.74
CA ARG A 270 -28.12 4.32 -8.90
C ARG A 270 -28.55 5.16 -10.10
N ILE A 271 -29.10 4.55 -11.14
CA ILE A 271 -29.67 5.27 -12.29
C ILE A 271 -30.82 6.15 -11.81
N ASP A 272 -31.66 5.62 -10.92
CA ASP A 272 -32.84 6.31 -10.39
C ASP A 272 -32.55 7.18 -9.14
N HIS A 273 -31.29 7.26 -8.71
CA HIS A 273 -30.94 7.94 -7.46
C HIS A 273 -30.81 9.46 -7.63
N ILE A 274 -31.81 10.20 -7.17
CA ILE A 274 -31.88 11.67 -7.30
C ILE A 274 -31.34 12.41 -6.06
N SER A 275 -31.46 11.84 -4.85
CA SER A 275 -31.02 12.48 -3.60
C SER A 275 -30.64 11.47 -2.51
N GLY A 276 -29.77 11.89 -1.57
CA GLY A 276 -29.33 11.05 -0.44
C GLY A 276 -27.98 10.32 -0.65
N PRO A 277 -27.60 9.42 0.28
CA PRO A 277 -26.40 8.61 0.15
C PRO A 277 -26.57 7.54 -0.94
N ARG A 278 -25.73 7.60 -1.98
CA ARG A 278 -25.76 6.62 -3.07
C ARG A 278 -25.61 5.18 -2.55
N PRO A 279 -26.40 4.21 -3.04
CA PRO A 279 -26.23 2.80 -2.76
C PRO A 279 -24.79 2.33 -3.03
N ARG A 280 -24.27 1.43 -2.16
CA ARG A 280 -22.89 0.93 -2.25
C ARG A 280 -22.86 -0.59 -2.19
N PHE A 281 -22.08 -1.19 -3.07
CA PHE A 281 -21.90 -2.64 -3.12
C PHE A 281 -20.83 -3.14 -2.13
N ARG A 282 -19.94 -2.28 -1.65
CA ARG A 282 -18.77 -2.65 -0.83
C ARG A 282 -19.02 -2.98 0.66
N ASN A 283 -20.12 -3.64 1.01
CA ASN A 283 -20.37 -4.02 2.41
C ASN A 283 -19.41 -5.12 2.87
N ARG A 284 -18.74 -4.92 4.00
CA ARG A 284 -17.77 -5.88 4.56
C ARG A 284 -18.48 -6.89 5.47
N VAL A 285 -18.91 -8.00 4.90
CA VAL A 285 -19.56 -9.07 5.66
C VAL A 285 -18.48 -10.00 6.21
N LYS A 286 -18.54 -10.32 7.50
CA LYS A 286 -17.49 -11.12 8.17
C LYS A 286 -17.33 -12.52 7.55
N SER A 287 -18.43 -13.16 7.17
CA SER A 287 -18.38 -14.47 6.50
C SER A 287 -17.65 -14.40 5.15
N GLU A 288 -17.89 -13.37 4.34
CA GLU A 288 -17.16 -13.13 3.08
C GLU A 288 -15.66 -12.92 3.32
N LEU A 289 -15.28 -12.19 4.37
CA LEU A 289 -13.88 -11.96 4.73
C LEU A 289 -13.18 -13.24 5.19
N ASN A 290 -13.89 -14.08 5.96
CA ASN A 290 -13.37 -15.36 6.42
C ASN A 290 -13.05 -16.29 5.24
N LEU A 291 -13.93 -16.36 4.24
CA LEU A 291 -13.70 -17.17 3.03
C LEU A 291 -12.39 -16.82 2.32
N ILE A 292 -12.04 -15.54 2.23
CA ILE A 292 -10.77 -15.11 1.63
C ILE A 292 -9.59 -15.41 2.57
N SER A 293 -9.75 -15.18 3.87
CA SER A 293 -8.68 -15.37 4.85
C SER A 293 -8.34 -16.85 5.08
N GLU A 294 -9.28 -17.76 4.84
CA GLU A 294 -9.08 -19.22 4.84
C GLU A 294 -8.28 -19.72 3.64
N VAL A 295 -8.33 -18.97 2.52
CA VAL A 295 -7.58 -19.33 1.32
C VAL A 295 -6.12 -18.93 1.43
N ASP A 296 -5.84 -17.77 2.02
CA ASP A 296 -4.48 -17.24 2.13
C ASP A 296 -4.20 -16.62 3.50
N GLU A 297 -3.40 -17.33 4.30
CA GLU A 297 -3.10 -16.95 5.68
C GLU A 297 -2.27 -15.67 5.80
N LEU A 298 -1.62 -15.23 4.73
CA LEU A 298 -0.88 -13.96 4.69
C LEU A 298 -1.80 -12.74 4.58
N TYR A 299 -3.12 -12.96 4.47
CA TYR A 299 -4.15 -11.93 4.37
C TYR A 299 -5.12 -11.97 5.55
N TYR A 300 -4.96 -11.02 6.46
CA TYR A 300 -5.78 -10.95 7.67
C TYR A 300 -7.07 -10.11 7.51
N ASN A 301 -7.14 -9.20 6.53
CA ASN A 301 -8.23 -8.22 6.45
C ASN A 301 -8.42 -7.63 5.03
N PRO A 302 -8.75 -8.46 4.03
CA PRO A 302 -8.79 -8.06 2.63
C PRO A 302 -9.78 -6.92 2.36
N CYS A 303 -9.37 -5.93 1.57
CA CYS A 303 -10.32 -5.04 0.88
C CYS A 303 -10.70 -5.65 -0.47
N GLY A 304 -11.94 -5.41 -0.90
CA GLY A 304 -12.39 -5.83 -2.21
C GLY A 304 -12.77 -7.31 -2.29
N GLN A 305 -13.27 -7.87 -1.17
CA GLN A 305 -13.48 -9.31 -1.01
C GLN A 305 -14.55 -9.89 -1.93
N ARG A 306 -15.40 -9.04 -2.54
CA ARG A 306 -16.54 -9.50 -3.35
C ARG A 306 -16.19 -9.64 -4.83
N ILE A 307 -15.27 -8.84 -5.34
CA ILE A 307 -14.88 -8.81 -6.76
C ILE A 307 -13.40 -9.07 -6.92
N MET A 308 -12.55 -8.14 -6.46
CA MET A 308 -11.12 -8.14 -6.79
C MET A 308 -10.42 -9.40 -6.31
N TRP A 309 -10.82 -9.91 -5.15
CA TRP A 309 -10.28 -11.13 -4.58
C TRP A 309 -10.66 -12.39 -5.33
N ALA A 310 -11.94 -12.55 -5.65
CA ALA A 310 -12.42 -13.67 -6.45
C ALA A 310 -11.72 -13.66 -7.81
N ASN A 311 -11.67 -12.50 -8.47
CA ASN A 311 -10.97 -12.35 -9.75
C ASN A 311 -9.51 -12.76 -9.65
N ALA A 312 -8.78 -12.23 -8.68
CA ALA A 312 -7.35 -12.47 -8.62
C ALA A 312 -7.03 -13.96 -8.39
N ILE A 313 -7.67 -14.63 -7.42
CA ILE A 313 -7.37 -16.04 -7.14
C ILE A 313 -7.82 -16.94 -8.30
N ILE A 314 -8.97 -16.65 -8.92
CA ILE A 314 -9.47 -17.44 -10.07
C ILE A 314 -8.58 -17.22 -11.30
N LEU A 315 -8.19 -15.98 -11.60
CA LEU A 315 -7.28 -15.69 -12.70
C LEU A 315 -5.92 -16.36 -12.48
N GLU A 316 -5.37 -16.32 -11.27
CA GLU A 316 -4.13 -17.01 -10.94
C GLU A 316 -4.24 -18.52 -11.22
N ALA A 317 -5.33 -19.15 -10.79
CA ALA A 317 -5.59 -20.57 -11.05
C ALA A 317 -5.72 -20.87 -12.55
N LEU A 318 -6.54 -20.11 -13.28
CA LEU A 318 -6.81 -20.38 -14.70
C LEU A 318 -5.59 -20.09 -15.58
N LEU A 319 -4.84 -19.02 -15.31
CA LEU A 319 -3.58 -18.72 -15.98
C LEU A 319 -2.53 -19.80 -15.69
N ALA A 320 -2.51 -20.38 -14.48
CA ALA A 320 -1.62 -21.49 -14.15
C ALA A 320 -1.83 -22.74 -15.02
N TYR A 321 -3.03 -22.91 -15.57
CA TYR A 321 -3.41 -23.99 -16.48
C TYR A 321 -3.44 -23.58 -17.97
N GLY A 322 -2.96 -22.38 -18.32
CA GLY A 322 -2.83 -21.95 -19.72
C GLY A 322 -4.11 -21.41 -20.36
N TYR A 323 -5.10 -20.98 -19.57
CA TYR A 323 -6.39 -20.48 -20.07
C TYR A 323 -6.39 -18.98 -20.43
N GLU A 324 -5.23 -18.37 -20.63
CA GLU A 324 -5.12 -16.94 -20.96
C GLU A 324 -5.99 -16.55 -22.17
N PHE A 325 -6.00 -17.37 -23.23
CA PHE A 325 -6.75 -17.11 -24.47
C PHE A 325 -8.23 -17.49 -24.42
N HIS A 326 -8.74 -17.98 -23.28
CA HIS A 326 -10.16 -18.23 -23.13
C HIS A 326 -10.94 -16.91 -23.19
N ASN A 327 -12.08 -16.87 -23.91
CA ASN A 327 -12.81 -15.62 -24.18
C ASN A 327 -13.16 -14.82 -22.91
N ARG A 328 -13.64 -15.51 -21.86
CA ARG A 328 -13.94 -14.88 -20.57
C ARG A 328 -12.70 -14.29 -19.91
N ILE A 329 -11.56 -14.97 -20.00
CA ILE A 329 -10.29 -14.55 -19.38
C ILE A 329 -9.72 -13.36 -20.13
N GLN A 330 -9.73 -13.38 -21.47
CA GLN A 330 -9.40 -12.21 -22.28
C GLN A 330 -10.28 -11.01 -21.95
N THR A 331 -11.58 -11.23 -21.72
CA THR A 331 -12.50 -10.17 -21.31
C THR A 331 -12.14 -9.60 -19.93
N ALA A 332 -11.85 -10.46 -18.94
CA ALA A 332 -11.41 -10.04 -17.60
C ALA A 332 -10.08 -9.27 -17.64
N LEU A 333 -9.10 -9.76 -18.41
CA LEU A 333 -7.80 -9.13 -18.61
C LEU A 333 -7.94 -7.75 -19.26
N ASN A 334 -8.78 -7.62 -20.30
CA ASN A 334 -9.08 -6.33 -20.93
C ASN A 334 -9.77 -5.35 -19.97
N THR A 335 -10.67 -5.84 -19.11
CA THR A 335 -11.30 -5.05 -18.03
C THR A 335 -10.26 -4.57 -17.02
N LEU A 336 -9.31 -5.41 -16.63
CA LEU A 336 -8.23 -5.07 -15.71
C LEU A 336 -7.17 -4.17 -16.34
N ALA A 337 -7.02 -4.13 -17.67
CA ALA A 337 -6.04 -3.29 -18.37
C ALA A 337 -6.33 -1.77 -18.33
N THR A 338 -7.07 -1.29 -17.34
CA THR A 338 -7.58 0.09 -17.21
C THR A 338 -7.00 0.83 -16.01
N ASN A 339 -5.95 0.28 -15.37
CA ASN A 339 -5.18 0.81 -14.22
C ASN A 339 -5.92 1.05 -12.90
N LYS A 340 -7.21 0.69 -12.80
CA LYS A 340 -8.03 0.89 -11.58
C LYS A 340 -8.27 -0.40 -10.81
N TRP A 341 -7.22 -0.96 -10.22
CA TRP A 341 -7.29 -2.23 -9.47
C TRP A 341 -7.83 -2.08 -8.03
N CYS A 342 -9.04 -1.52 -7.92
CA CYS A 342 -9.76 -1.37 -6.65
C CYS A 342 -11.21 -1.76 -6.79
N GLU A 343 -11.76 -2.52 -5.83
CA GLU A 343 -13.20 -2.82 -5.81
C GLU A 343 -14.03 -1.53 -5.79
N CYS A 344 -13.51 -0.44 -5.22
CA CYS A 344 -14.22 0.84 -5.24
C CYS A 344 -14.50 1.35 -6.66
N ALA A 345 -13.65 1.00 -7.63
CA ALA A 345 -13.83 1.32 -9.04
C ALA A 345 -14.82 0.37 -9.75
N HIS A 346 -14.95 -0.87 -9.29
CA HIS A 346 -15.79 -1.90 -9.91
C HIS A 346 -17.17 -2.08 -9.27
N GLN A 347 -17.37 -1.57 -8.04
CA GLN A 347 -18.59 -1.77 -7.24
C GLN A 347 -19.87 -1.22 -7.91
N HIS A 348 -19.72 -0.39 -8.93
CA HIS A 348 -20.80 0.26 -9.68
C HIS A 348 -20.75 -0.08 -11.18
N GLY A 349 -19.96 -1.08 -11.55
CA GLY A 349 -19.66 -1.35 -12.94
C GLY A 349 -18.70 -0.36 -13.58
N LEU A 350 -18.47 -0.56 -14.87
CA LEU A 350 -17.65 0.29 -15.72
C LEU A 350 -18.41 1.51 -16.28
N SER A 351 -19.68 1.72 -15.89
CA SER A 351 -20.52 2.81 -16.42
C SER A 351 -20.06 4.20 -15.97
N ASP A 352 -19.58 4.32 -14.72
CA ASP A 352 -19.01 5.55 -14.15
C ASP A 352 -17.58 5.83 -14.67
N TRP A 353 -17.02 4.96 -15.52
CA TRP A 353 -15.66 5.12 -15.99
C TRP A 353 -15.60 6.08 -17.17
N THR A 354 -14.70 7.05 -17.04
CA THR A 354 -14.36 7.97 -18.13
C THR A 354 -13.78 7.24 -19.34
N HIS A 355 -13.13 6.08 -19.11
CA HIS A 355 -12.58 5.22 -20.16
C HIS A 355 -13.27 3.86 -20.12
N LYS A 356 -14.00 3.52 -21.20
CA LYS A 356 -14.63 2.21 -21.39
C LYS A 356 -13.75 1.21 -22.15
N GLN A 357 -12.59 1.66 -22.62
CA GLN A 357 -11.63 0.86 -23.37
C GLN A 357 -10.41 0.55 -22.49
N SER A 358 -9.72 -0.56 -22.79
CA SER A 358 -8.42 -0.87 -22.19
C SER A 358 -7.43 0.27 -22.43
N ALA A 359 -6.53 0.49 -21.49
CA ALA A 359 -5.49 1.51 -21.63
C ALA A 359 -4.62 1.22 -22.86
N THR A 360 -4.32 2.28 -23.59
CA THR A 360 -3.36 2.27 -24.68
C THR A 360 -1.94 2.06 -24.13
N LEU A 361 -1.02 1.62 -25.00
CA LEU A 361 0.39 1.50 -24.63
C LEU A 361 0.99 2.84 -24.17
N GLU A 362 0.56 3.96 -24.75
CA GLU A 362 0.99 5.30 -24.35
C GLU A 362 0.51 5.66 -22.93
N GLU A 363 -0.75 5.37 -22.61
CA GLU A 363 -1.28 5.58 -21.25
C GLU A 363 -0.56 4.71 -20.22
N ILE A 364 -0.25 3.46 -20.56
CA ILE A 364 0.52 2.54 -19.70
C ILE A 364 1.94 3.06 -19.51
N GLU A 365 2.59 3.53 -20.57
CA GLU A 365 3.94 4.12 -20.49
C GLU A 365 3.96 5.41 -19.64
N ASN A 366 2.95 6.26 -19.77
CA ASN A 366 2.81 7.45 -18.94
C ASN A 366 2.59 7.08 -17.46
N TYR A 367 1.80 6.04 -17.19
CA TYR A 367 1.60 5.51 -15.84
C TYR A 367 2.88 4.91 -15.26
N TYR A 368 3.65 4.16 -16.07
CA TYR A 368 4.96 3.64 -15.71
C TYR A 368 5.93 4.76 -15.31
N LYS A 369 6.06 5.80 -16.14
CA LYS A 369 6.90 6.98 -15.81
C LYS A 369 6.45 7.67 -14.53
N SER A 370 5.14 7.78 -14.32
CA SER A 370 4.58 8.38 -13.10
C SER A 370 4.91 7.57 -11.85
N THR A 371 4.78 6.23 -11.91
CA THR A 371 5.07 5.35 -10.76
C THR A 371 6.56 5.23 -10.48
N MET A 372 7.41 5.26 -11.51
CA MET A 372 8.87 5.38 -11.33
C MET A 372 9.26 6.73 -10.71
N LYS A 373 8.60 7.82 -11.10
CA LYS A 373 8.78 9.13 -10.45
C LYS A 373 8.31 9.09 -9.00
N GLU A 374 7.17 8.46 -8.71
CA GLU A 374 6.67 8.26 -7.35
C GLU A 374 7.65 7.45 -6.50
N PHE A 375 8.24 6.39 -7.06
CA PHE A 375 9.31 5.63 -6.43
C PHE A 375 10.46 6.56 -6.05
N LYS A 376 11.03 7.31 -7.02
CA LYS A 376 12.11 8.28 -6.78
C LYS A 376 11.76 9.26 -5.67
N GLN A 377 10.49 9.66 -5.59
CA GLN A 377 9.97 10.60 -4.60
C GLN A 377 9.52 9.96 -3.27
N GLY A 378 9.94 8.73 -2.97
CA GLY A 378 9.63 8.11 -1.69
C GLY A 378 8.13 7.77 -1.51
N GLY A 379 7.39 7.55 -2.60
CA GLY A 379 5.96 7.26 -2.57
C GLY A 379 5.06 8.49 -2.69
N LEU A 380 5.62 9.64 -3.05
CA LEU A 380 4.86 10.88 -3.28
C LEU A 380 4.47 10.99 -4.75
N LEU A 381 3.18 11.20 -5.00
CA LEU A 381 2.67 11.41 -6.37
C LEU A 381 3.18 12.72 -6.99
N ASN A 382 3.30 13.77 -6.17
CA ASN A 382 3.84 15.07 -6.57
C ASN A 382 4.38 15.79 -5.33
N LEU A 383 5.51 16.47 -5.47
CA LEU A 383 6.12 17.29 -4.43
C LEU A 383 5.28 18.54 -4.10
N ASP A 384 4.49 19.07 -5.05
CA ASP A 384 3.62 20.24 -4.79
C ASP A 384 2.60 19.98 -3.69
N ILE A 385 2.20 18.72 -3.53
CA ILE A 385 1.30 18.24 -2.48
C ILE A 385 1.92 18.51 -1.11
N LEU A 386 3.25 18.43 -0.97
CA LEU A 386 3.95 18.67 0.29
C LEU A 386 3.95 20.13 0.72
N ALA A 387 3.73 21.04 -0.23
CA ALA A 387 3.69 22.47 0.01
C ALA A 387 2.25 23.02 0.02
N SER A 388 1.25 22.14 0.06
CA SER A 388 -0.18 22.51 0.01
C SER A 388 -1.09 21.65 0.89
N LEU A 389 -0.73 20.40 1.19
CA LEU A 389 -1.51 19.57 2.10
C LEU A 389 -1.10 19.77 3.57
N PRO A 390 -2.04 20.18 4.44
CA PRO A 390 -1.81 20.20 5.88
C PRO A 390 -1.55 18.79 6.41
N THR A 391 -0.70 18.70 7.44
CA THR A 391 -0.13 17.45 7.98
C THR A 391 -1.16 16.44 8.52
N GLN A 392 -2.40 16.87 8.74
CA GLN A 392 -3.39 16.16 9.56
C GLN A 392 -3.75 14.74 9.08
N THR A 393 -3.35 14.31 7.87
CA THR A 393 -3.60 12.93 7.42
C THR A 393 -2.37 12.16 6.91
N PHE A 394 -1.36 12.82 6.32
CA PHE A 394 -0.28 12.11 5.60
C PHE A 394 1.15 12.46 6.00
N MET A 395 1.39 13.57 6.71
CA MET A 395 2.74 14.15 6.90
C MET A 395 2.98 14.58 8.35
N LEU A 396 2.64 13.69 9.30
CA LEU A 396 2.85 13.94 10.73
C LEU A 396 4.35 13.95 11.05
N ARG A 397 4.77 14.85 11.94
CA ARG A 397 6.08 14.78 12.58
C ARG A 397 6.05 13.65 13.61
N LEU A 398 6.98 12.71 13.50
CA LEU A 398 7.00 11.47 14.27
C LEU A 398 8.13 11.42 15.31
N GLU A 399 9.24 12.07 15.01
CA GLU A 399 10.43 12.09 15.85
C GLU A 399 10.96 13.53 15.87
N GLU A 400 11.41 13.98 17.04
CA GLU A 400 12.06 15.27 17.26
C GLU A 400 13.50 15.04 17.71
N LYS A 401 14.43 15.79 17.15
CA LYS A 401 15.82 15.84 17.57
C LYS A 401 16.24 17.29 17.71
N ASN A 402 16.72 17.62 18.90
CA ASN A 402 17.24 18.95 19.19
C ASN A 402 18.71 19.05 18.76
N THR A 403 19.08 20.16 18.13
CA THR A 403 20.46 20.52 17.79
C THR A 403 20.69 21.95 18.27
N ASP A 404 21.95 22.38 18.35
CA ASP A 404 22.27 23.70 18.89
C ASP A 404 21.64 24.86 18.08
N ASP A 405 21.40 24.66 16.78
CA ASP A 405 20.94 25.72 15.85
C ASP A 405 19.46 25.59 15.43
N HIS A 406 18.88 24.38 15.45
CA HIS A 406 17.52 24.10 14.98
C HIS A 406 16.91 22.83 15.60
N LEU A 407 15.61 22.69 15.45
CA LEU A 407 14.89 21.45 15.73
C LEU A 407 14.72 20.65 14.43
N GLU A 408 15.09 19.37 14.47
CA GLU A 408 14.87 18.43 13.36
C GLU A 408 13.64 17.59 13.65
N TYR A 409 12.66 17.61 12.75
CA TYR A 409 11.50 16.74 12.83
C TYR A 409 11.47 15.80 11.65
N LYS A 410 11.46 14.49 11.92
CA LYS A 410 11.28 13.48 10.87
C LYS A 410 9.79 13.29 10.60
N LEU A 411 9.41 13.32 9.34
CA LEU A 411 8.02 13.20 8.92
C LEU A 411 7.69 11.77 8.50
N LYS A 412 6.42 11.44 8.69
CA LYS A 412 5.82 10.21 8.17
C LYS A 412 5.88 10.22 6.63
N MET A 413 6.47 9.18 6.04
CA MET A 413 6.41 8.97 4.59
C MET A 413 5.04 8.41 4.18
N PRO A 414 4.56 8.67 2.94
CA PRO A 414 3.32 8.09 2.43
C PRO A 414 3.29 6.56 2.56
N MET A 415 2.14 6.04 2.99
CA MET A 415 1.91 4.60 3.14
C MET A 415 0.47 4.16 2.80
N PRO A 416 0.01 4.23 1.53
CA PRO A 416 -1.18 3.51 1.15
C PRO A 416 -0.87 2.34 0.20
N SER A 417 -0.95 1.11 0.70
CA SER A 417 -1.17 -0.07 -0.13
C SER A 417 -2.64 -0.48 -0.05
N GLN A 418 -3.34 -0.52 -1.18
CA GLN A 418 -4.63 -1.17 -1.26
C GLN A 418 -4.41 -2.66 -1.56
N GLY A 419 -4.88 -3.54 -0.66
CA GLY A 419 -4.67 -4.99 -0.81
C GLY A 419 -5.19 -5.59 -2.12
N CYS A 420 -6.22 -4.98 -2.71
CA CYS A 420 -6.77 -5.39 -3.99
C CYS A 420 -5.79 -5.21 -5.16
N GLU A 421 -4.91 -4.20 -5.14
CA GLU A 421 -3.91 -4.03 -6.19
C GLU A 421 -2.84 -5.12 -6.09
N TYR A 422 -2.39 -5.43 -4.86
CA TYR A 422 -1.37 -6.46 -4.63
C TYR A 422 -1.83 -7.84 -5.06
N ILE A 423 -3.07 -8.25 -4.72
CA ILE A 423 -3.58 -9.55 -5.15
C ILE A 423 -3.80 -9.59 -6.67
N THR A 424 -4.22 -8.47 -7.28
CA THR A 424 -4.35 -8.38 -8.73
C THR A 424 -2.98 -8.54 -9.40
N VAL A 425 -1.95 -7.84 -8.93
CA VAL A 425 -0.57 -8.06 -9.37
C VAL A 425 -0.15 -9.50 -9.13
N ASN A 426 -0.43 -10.11 -7.97
CA ASN A 426 -0.07 -11.51 -7.73
C ASN A 426 -0.64 -12.45 -8.80
N ALA A 427 -1.89 -12.24 -9.19
CA ALA A 427 -2.60 -13.06 -10.15
C ALA A 427 -2.09 -12.91 -11.59
N LEU A 428 -1.68 -11.69 -11.96
CA LEU A 428 -1.26 -11.37 -13.32
C LEU A 428 0.20 -11.75 -13.63
N SER A 429 0.89 -12.41 -12.68
CA SER A 429 2.30 -12.82 -12.83
C SER A 429 2.58 -13.82 -13.95
N ARG A 430 1.56 -14.50 -14.47
CA ARG A 430 1.66 -15.48 -15.55
C ARG A 430 1.11 -14.98 -16.89
N VAL A 431 0.65 -13.73 -16.97
CA VAL A 431 0.07 -13.15 -18.20
C VAL A 431 1.16 -12.89 -19.23
N GLN A 432 0.89 -13.27 -20.49
CA GLN A 432 1.79 -13.04 -21.62
C GLN A 432 1.50 -11.73 -22.36
N ASP A 433 0.32 -11.12 -22.18
CA ASP A 433 0.02 -9.78 -22.73
C ASP A 433 1.01 -8.72 -22.20
N ASP A 434 1.82 -8.17 -23.11
CA ASP A 434 2.81 -7.12 -22.83
C ASP A 434 2.23 -5.87 -22.18
N ARG A 435 0.98 -5.50 -22.53
CA ARG A 435 0.31 -4.32 -21.95
C ARG A 435 0.10 -4.52 -20.47
N ILE A 436 -0.40 -5.69 -20.09
CA ILE A 436 -0.68 -6.05 -18.71
C ILE A 436 0.64 -6.20 -17.94
N SER A 437 1.64 -6.85 -18.55
CA SER A 437 2.97 -7.00 -17.94
C SER A 437 3.60 -5.64 -17.60
N ARG A 438 3.55 -4.66 -18.52
CA ARG A 438 4.04 -3.30 -18.27
C ARG A 438 3.24 -2.56 -17.20
N LEU A 439 1.91 -2.72 -17.22
CA LEU A 439 1.05 -2.11 -16.21
C LEU A 439 1.35 -2.69 -14.82
N VAL A 440 1.54 -4.01 -14.73
CA VAL A 440 1.97 -4.69 -13.51
C VAL A 440 3.31 -4.14 -13.02
N GLU A 441 4.31 -4.02 -13.89
CA GLU A 441 5.62 -3.48 -13.51
C GLU A 441 5.53 -2.05 -12.95
N ALA A 442 4.66 -1.21 -13.53
CA ALA A 442 4.37 0.13 -12.98
C ALA A 442 3.83 0.06 -11.53
N HIS A 443 2.93 -0.88 -11.22
CA HIS A 443 2.47 -1.10 -9.85
C HIS A 443 3.59 -1.62 -8.93
N ILE A 444 4.51 -2.45 -9.44
CA ILE A 444 5.65 -2.96 -8.66
C ILE A 444 6.59 -1.82 -8.23
N TRP A 445 6.82 -0.79 -9.06
CA TRP A 445 7.55 0.42 -8.64
C TRP A 445 6.94 1.05 -7.40
N ARG A 446 5.61 1.21 -7.41
CA ARG A 446 4.87 1.77 -6.28
C ARG A 446 4.96 0.88 -5.05
N PHE A 447 4.80 -0.44 -5.21
CA PHE A 447 4.87 -1.39 -4.12
C PHE A 447 6.24 -1.42 -3.46
N THR A 448 7.30 -1.31 -4.26
CA THR A 448 8.69 -1.30 -3.81
C THR A 448 8.96 -0.15 -2.83
N VAL A 449 8.56 1.08 -3.17
CA VAL A 449 8.74 2.23 -2.26
C VAL A 449 7.84 2.17 -1.04
N LEU A 450 6.62 1.64 -1.17
CA LEU A 450 5.71 1.48 -0.04
C LEU A 450 6.20 0.43 0.95
N LEU A 451 6.74 -0.70 0.46
CA LEU A 451 7.40 -1.70 1.29
C LEU A 451 8.57 -1.07 2.05
N TYR A 452 9.46 -0.36 1.34
CA TYR A 452 10.58 0.34 1.97
C TYR A 452 10.14 1.29 3.09
N ASN A 453 9.15 2.15 2.81
CA ASN A 453 8.61 3.08 3.80
C ASN A 453 8.02 2.35 5.01
N ALA A 454 7.30 1.25 4.79
CA ALA A 454 6.71 0.46 5.87
C ALA A 454 7.77 -0.23 6.75
N LEU A 455 8.88 -0.70 6.16
CA LEU A 455 9.98 -1.34 6.89
C LEU A 455 10.83 -0.36 7.71
N LYS A 456 11.00 0.88 7.23
CA LYS A 456 11.81 1.91 7.90
C LYS A 456 11.03 2.70 8.94
N GLN A 457 9.71 2.71 8.86
CA GLN A 457 8.90 3.27 9.92
C GLN A 457 8.77 2.21 11.01
N PRO A 458 9.18 2.48 12.27
CA PRO A 458 9.18 1.51 13.38
C PRO A 458 7.78 1.05 13.84
N ILE A 459 6.78 1.21 12.97
CA ILE A 459 5.42 1.58 13.30
C ILE A 459 4.40 0.64 12.62
N MET A 460 4.79 -0.22 11.66
CA MET A 460 3.82 -0.97 10.83
C MET A 460 4.02 -2.48 10.68
N ALA A 461 4.86 -3.15 11.48
CA ALA A 461 4.86 -4.62 11.55
C ALA A 461 3.60 -5.18 12.25
N ILE A 462 2.42 -4.59 12.00
CA ILE A 462 1.23 -4.71 12.84
C ILE A 462 0.17 -5.52 12.13
N GLU A 463 -0.03 -6.73 12.64
CA GLU A 463 -1.25 -7.51 12.48
C GLU A 463 -2.47 -6.68 12.94
N GLY A 464 -3.46 -6.49 12.07
CA GLY A 464 -4.78 -5.99 12.47
C GLY A 464 -5.10 -4.53 12.19
N GLN A 465 -4.32 -3.81 11.37
CA GLN A 465 -4.86 -2.58 10.79
C GLN A 465 -5.96 -2.88 9.77
N LYS A 466 -6.84 -1.89 9.60
CA LYS A 466 -7.82 -1.86 8.50
C LYS A 466 -7.00 -1.84 7.21
N TYR A 467 -6.96 -2.96 6.48
CA TYR A 467 -6.20 -3.19 5.25
C TYR A 467 -4.69 -3.52 5.37
N SER A 468 -4.19 -4.03 6.50
CA SER A 468 -2.77 -4.42 6.59
C SER A 468 -2.45 -5.65 5.72
N LEU A 469 -1.66 -5.44 4.67
CA LEU A 469 -0.92 -6.51 3.99
C LEU A 469 0.28 -6.88 4.86
N THR A 470 0.54 -8.18 5.04
CA THR A 470 1.78 -8.60 5.69
C THR A 470 2.98 -8.26 4.80
N TYR A 471 4.14 -7.96 5.38
CA TYR A 471 5.37 -7.76 4.60
C TYR A 471 5.74 -9.01 3.80
N TYR A 472 5.45 -10.18 4.37
CA TYR A 472 5.62 -11.48 3.72
C TYR A 472 4.84 -11.58 2.42
N LEU A 473 3.59 -11.12 2.41
CA LEU A 473 2.83 -11.09 1.17
C LEU A 473 3.48 -10.20 0.12
N GLN A 474 3.93 -9.01 0.50
CA GLN A 474 4.57 -8.10 -0.45
C GLN A 474 5.82 -8.77 -1.05
N LEU A 475 6.64 -9.41 -0.21
CA LEU A 475 7.78 -10.21 -0.67
C LEU A 475 7.37 -11.33 -1.62
N ARG A 476 6.31 -12.10 -1.31
CA ARG A 476 5.77 -13.14 -2.20
C ARG A 476 5.39 -12.58 -3.57
N VAL A 477 4.73 -11.42 -3.60
CA VAL A 477 4.35 -10.75 -4.84
C VAL A 477 5.60 -10.33 -5.62
N LEU A 478 6.57 -9.67 -4.98
CA LEU A 478 7.82 -9.25 -5.64
C LEU A 478 8.61 -10.45 -6.19
N ALA A 479 8.65 -11.56 -5.46
CA ALA A 479 9.38 -12.77 -5.85
C ALA A 479 8.92 -13.37 -7.18
N LYS A 480 7.65 -13.14 -7.58
CA LYS A 480 7.10 -13.64 -8.85
C LYS A 480 7.62 -12.91 -10.09
N TYR A 481 8.28 -11.76 -9.95
CA TYR A 481 8.64 -10.89 -11.07
C TYR A 481 10.14 -10.77 -11.25
N ASP A 482 10.62 -10.99 -12.48
CA ASP A 482 12.01 -10.73 -12.87
C ASP A 482 12.24 -9.31 -13.36
N SER A 483 11.81 -8.32 -12.59
CA SER A 483 11.95 -6.90 -12.95
C SER A 483 12.89 -6.18 -11.99
N LEU A 484 13.50 -5.08 -12.47
CA LEU A 484 14.32 -4.19 -11.64
C LEU A 484 13.60 -3.75 -10.35
N PRO A 485 12.36 -3.20 -10.40
CA PRO A 485 11.71 -2.76 -9.17
C PRO A 485 11.44 -3.91 -8.20
N ALA A 486 11.10 -5.11 -8.69
CA ALA A 486 10.90 -6.27 -7.83
C ALA A 486 12.17 -6.63 -7.05
N LYS A 487 13.30 -6.78 -7.75
CA LYS A 487 14.60 -7.08 -7.13
C LYS A 487 15.04 -5.98 -6.18
N LEU A 488 14.84 -4.71 -6.56
CA LEU A 488 15.14 -3.56 -5.72
C LEU A 488 14.33 -3.58 -4.42
N GLY A 489 13.04 -3.90 -4.48
CA GLY A 489 12.17 -4.00 -3.31
C GLY A 489 12.61 -5.09 -2.33
N ILE A 490 13.05 -6.24 -2.86
CA ILE A 490 13.59 -7.33 -2.05
C ILE A 490 14.92 -6.93 -1.41
N LEU A 491 15.84 -6.33 -2.16
CA LEU A 491 17.13 -5.84 -1.63
C LEU A 491 16.93 -4.78 -0.53
N LEU A 492 16.02 -3.83 -0.73
CA LEU A 492 15.65 -2.84 0.29
C LEU A 492 15.06 -3.47 1.56
N ALA A 493 14.44 -4.65 1.43
CA ALA A 493 13.89 -5.41 2.55
C ALA A 493 14.89 -6.34 3.24
N LEU A 494 16.04 -6.64 2.62
CA LEU A 494 17.04 -7.59 3.12
C LEU A 494 17.50 -7.33 4.57
N PRO A 495 17.79 -6.08 5.01
CA PRO A 495 18.17 -5.83 6.39
C PRO A 495 17.06 -6.22 7.38
N TRP A 496 15.79 -6.02 7.00
CA TRP A 496 14.66 -6.43 7.81
C TRP A 496 14.49 -7.95 7.82
N ILE A 497 14.66 -8.62 6.67
CA ILE A 497 14.60 -10.08 6.56
C ILE A 497 15.61 -10.74 7.51
N VAL A 498 16.87 -10.33 7.43
CA VAL A 498 17.94 -10.85 8.30
C VAL A 498 17.65 -10.55 9.77
N LYS A 499 17.20 -9.33 10.08
CA LYS A 499 16.92 -8.93 11.46
C LYS A 499 15.82 -9.77 12.10
N ASN A 500 14.78 -10.17 11.35
CA ASN A 500 13.56 -10.80 11.86
C ASN A 500 13.51 -12.32 11.66
N GLN A 501 14.63 -12.97 11.34
CA GLN A 501 14.70 -14.43 11.32
C GLN A 501 14.57 -15.01 12.73
N ASN A 502 13.69 -15.99 12.90
CA ASN A 502 13.51 -16.75 14.13
C ASN A 502 14.72 -17.66 14.39
N GLN A 503 14.93 -18.09 15.65
CA GLN A 503 16.04 -18.98 16.03
C GLN A 503 16.09 -20.30 15.25
N GLY A 504 14.93 -20.81 14.83
CA GLY A 504 14.85 -22.00 13.99
C GLY A 504 15.14 -21.76 12.51
N GLY A 505 15.50 -20.56 12.07
CA GLY A 505 15.74 -20.25 10.65
C GLY A 505 14.50 -19.83 9.84
N SER A 506 13.32 -19.82 10.44
CA SER A 506 12.05 -19.43 9.83
C SER A 506 11.70 -17.95 10.01
N TRP A 507 10.59 -17.51 9.40
CA TRP A 507 10.02 -16.17 9.57
C TRP A 507 8.53 -16.23 9.94
N GLY A 508 7.99 -15.13 10.45
CA GLY A 508 6.59 -15.05 10.88
C GLY A 508 6.33 -15.60 12.27
N THR A 509 5.06 -15.54 12.69
CA THR A 509 4.57 -16.08 13.97
C THR A 509 4.07 -17.51 13.78
N SER A 510 3.83 -18.25 14.87
CA SER A 510 3.36 -19.63 14.83
C SER A 510 2.12 -19.86 13.96
N LYS A 511 1.27 -18.83 13.79
CA LYS A 511 0.04 -18.92 12.99
C LYS A 511 0.29 -19.06 11.48
N TYR A 512 1.31 -18.39 10.93
CA TYR A 512 1.56 -18.31 9.48
C TYR A 512 3.06 -18.47 9.15
N GLN A 513 3.79 -19.15 10.02
CA GLN A 513 5.25 -19.26 9.96
C GLN A 513 5.72 -19.89 8.65
N GLU A 514 4.97 -20.87 8.15
CA GLU A 514 5.34 -21.60 6.94
C GLU A 514 5.14 -20.74 5.69
N SER A 515 3.98 -20.10 5.50
CA SER A 515 3.79 -19.23 4.33
C SER A 515 4.66 -17.98 4.39
N ALA A 516 4.91 -17.44 5.58
CA ALA A 516 5.86 -16.33 5.73
C ALA A 516 7.28 -16.74 5.35
N THR A 517 7.71 -17.94 5.75
CA THR A 517 9.04 -18.43 5.37
C THR A 517 9.12 -18.71 3.88
N LEU A 518 8.13 -19.39 3.29
CA LEU A 518 8.10 -19.63 1.85
C LEU A 518 8.23 -18.31 1.08
N ALA A 519 7.44 -17.30 1.43
CA ALA A 519 7.49 -15.98 0.78
C ALA A 519 8.86 -15.29 0.89
N VAL A 520 9.52 -15.41 2.05
CA VAL A 520 10.88 -14.86 2.24
C VAL A 520 11.89 -15.63 1.40
N LEU A 521 11.86 -16.96 1.41
CA LEU A 521 12.81 -17.77 0.66
C LEU A 521 12.65 -17.59 -0.85
N GLU A 522 11.41 -17.50 -1.36
CA GLU A 522 11.15 -17.18 -2.77
C GLU A 522 11.75 -15.82 -3.14
N ALA A 523 11.62 -14.82 -2.26
CA ALA A 523 12.20 -13.50 -2.46
C ALA A 523 13.74 -13.53 -2.41
N LEU A 524 14.35 -14.23 -1.45
CA LEU A 524 15.81 -14.35 -1.33
C LEU A 524 16.42 -15.07 -2.52
N LYS A 525 15.78 -16.14 -3.03
CA LYS A 525 16.20 -16.83 -4.25
C LYS A 525 16.14 -15.89 -5.46
N LYS A 526 15.19 -14.96 -5.49
CA LYS A 526 15.02 -14.01 -6.61
C LYS A 526 16.14 -12.99 -6.77
N ILE A 527 16.92 -12.77 -5.71
CA ILE A 527 18.08 -11.86 -5.70
C ILE A 527 19.40 -12.62 -5.53
N ASP A 528 19.39 -13.94 -5.78
CA ASP A 528 20.55 -14.83 -5.69
C ASP A 528 21.25 -14.76 -4.31
N PHE A 529 20.48 -14.57 -3.23
CA PHE A 529 21.01 -14.51 -1.87
C PHE A 529 21.19 -15.90 -1.24
N ILE A 530 20.37 -16.87 -1.66
CA ILE A 530 20.38 -18.26 -1.18
C ILE A 530 20.37 -19.24 -2.34
#